data_AF-A0A257JQ78-F1
#
_entry.id   AF-A0A257JQ78-F1
#
_cell.length_a   1.000
_cell.length_b   1.000
_cell.length_c   1.000
_cell.angle_alpha   90.00
_cell.angle_beta   90.00
_cell.angle_gamma   90.00
#
_symmetry.space_group_name_H-M   'P 1'
#
loop_
_entity.id
_entity.type
_entity.pdbx_description
1 polymer ?
#
loop_
_entity_poly.entity_id
_entity_poly.type
_entity_poly.pdbx_seq_one_letter_code
_entity_poly.pdbx_strand_id
1 'polypeptide(L)'
;MQDGGAMNWHPMSDRARVAGRVPLVQDCHGAAGIVVRLADAPRTPAWDGLLAAAAACVWRAGPVAKGAGLCHGTAGNAVALLKQAQRSGQPLWRERAQAFAMHAVAQVDAAHAQHGRSRASLWTGDAGVACLLWQCLQGGSACPTLDLF
;
A
#
# COMPACT_ATOMS: atom_id res chain seq x y z
N MET A 1 -1.48 -13.07 -10.87
CA MET A 1 -2.90 -13.38 -11.16
C MET A 1 -3.54 -12.10 -11.67
N GLN A 2 -4.21 -12.15 -12.82
CA GLN A 2 -5.09 -11.08 -13.28
C GLN A 2 -6.52 -11.54 -13.03
N ASP A 3 -7.28 -10.77 -12.27
CA ASP A 3 -8.70 -11.01 -12.05
C ASP A 3 -9.44 -9.69 -12.20
N GLY A 4 -10.37 -9.60 -13.17
CA GLY A 4 -11.22 -8.43 -13.38
C GLY A 4 -10.47 -7.10 -13.53
N GLY A 5 -9.30 -7.09 -14.16
CA GLY A 5 -8.47 -5.88 -14.33
C GLY A 5 -7.56 -5.52 -13.13
N ALA A 6 -7.51 -6.35 -12.09
CA ALA A 6 -6.58 -6.23 -10.98
C ALA A 6 -5.42 -7.23 -11.10
N MET A 7 -4.19 -6.79 -10.80
CA MET A 7 -2.98 -7.61 -10.90
C MET A 7 -2.28 -7.78 -9.55
N ASN A 8 -1.93 -9.03 -9.21
CA ASN A 8 -1.12 -9.34 -8.03
C ASN A 8 -0.05 -10.42 -8.30
N TRP A 9 0.99 -10.44 -7.46
CA TRP A 9 2.11 -11.38 -7.51
C TRP A 9 2.19 -12.18 -6.21
N HIS A 10 2.40 -13.48 -6.35
CA HIS A 10 2.62 -14.34 -5.19
C HIS A 10 4.06 -14.22 -4.69
N PRO A 11 4.29 -14.42 -3.38
CA PRO A 11 5.63 -14.43 -2.80
C PRO A 11 6.50 -15.60 -3.28
N MET A 12 5.89 -16.61 -3.90
CA MET A 12 6.56 -17.80 -4.42
C MET A 12 6.08 -18.08 -5.84
N SER A 13 6.99 -18.54 -6.70
CA SER A 13 6.71 -18.95 -8.08
C SER A 13 6.07 -20.33 -8.16
N ASP A 14 6.33 -21.21 -7.19
CA ASP A 14 5.73 -22.54 -7.09
C ASP A 14 4.22 -22.43 -6.81
N ARG A 15 3.42 -22.72 -7.83
CA ARG A 15 1.96 -22.65 -7.78
C ARG A 15 1.34 -23.60 -6.77
N ALA A 16 1.93 -24.78 -6.55
CA ALA A 16 1.41 -25.74 -5.60
C ALA A 16 1.52 -25.21 -4.16
N ARG A 17 2.57 -24.45 -3.85
CA ARG A 17 2.77 -23.87 -2.51
C ARG A 17 1.84 -22.71 -2.18
N VAL A 18 1.30 -22.04 -3.20
CA VAL A 18 0.40 -20.88 -3.04
C VAL A 18 -1.06 -21.21 -3.33
N ALA A 19 -1.35 -22.40 -3.87
CA ALA A 19 -2.70 -22.88 -4.11
C ALA A 19 -3.52 -22.87 -2.81
N GLY A 20 -4.74 -22.33 -2.88
CA GLY A 20 -5.66 -22.24 -1.73
C GLY A 20 -5.28 -21.20 -0.66
N ARG A 21 -4.15 -20.48 -0.79
CA ARG A 21 -3.77 -19.42 0.16
C ARG A 21 -4.43 -18.10 -0.21
N VAL A 22 -4.80 -17.32 0.80
CA VAL A 22 -5.22 -15.93 0.63
C VAL A 22 -4.07 -15.12 0.01
N PRO A 23 -4.28 -14.43 -1.12
CA PRO A 23 -3.25 -13.60 -1.73
C PRO A 23 -2.79 -12.48 -0.79
N LEU A 24 -1.47 -12.29 -0.68
CA LEU A 24 -0.91 -11.16 0.04
C LEU A 24 -0.94 -9.92 -0.86
N VAL A 25 -1.44 -8.81 -0.33
CA VAL A 25 -1.48 -7.50 -1.00
C VAL A 25 -0.85 -6.48 -0.05
N GLN A 26 0.46 -6.57 0.08
CA GLN A 26 1.26 -5.87 1.08
C GLN A 26 2.53 -5.32 0.44
N ASP A 27 3.18 -4.38 1.12
CA ASP A 27 4.44 -3.78 0.65
C ASP A 27 5.56 -4.81 0.50
N CYS A 28 5.69 -5.72 1.47
CA CYS A 28 6.67 -6.80 1.40
C CYS A 28 6.31 -7.92 0.41
N HIS A 29 5.02 -8.16 0.16
CA HIS A 29 4.56 -9.21 -0.74
C HIS A 29 3.26 -8.82 -1.45
N GLY A 30 3.35 -8.61 -2.76
CA GLY A 30 2.21 -8.40 -3.65
C GLY A 30 2.17 -7.02 -4.28
N ALA A 31 0.98 -6.65 -4.75
CA ALA A 31 0.75 -5.53 -5.64
C ALA A 31 1.22 -4.18 -5.07
N ALA A 32 1.02 -3.93 -3.76
CA ALA A 32 1.43 -2.67 -3.15
C ALA A 32 2.95 -2.44 -3.26
N GLY A 33 3.75 -3.46 -2.94
CA GLY A 33 5.21 -3.38 -3.09
C GLY A 33 5.66 -3.10 -4.52
N ILE A 34 5.03 -3.77 -5.50
CA ILE A 34 5.32 -3.57 -6.93
C ILE A 34 5.02 -2.13 -7.35
N VAL A 35 3.86 -1.59 -6.97
CA VAL A 35 3.50 -0.19 -7.29
C VAL A 35 4.51 0.78 -6.69
N VAL A 36 4.91 0.58 -5.44
CA VAL A 36 5.86 1.47 -4.75
C VAL A 36 7.24 1.44 -5.42
N ARG A 37 7.80 0.24 -5.71
CA ARG A 37 9.18 0.13 -6.24
C ARG A 37 9.28 0.51 -7.71
N LEU A 38 8.18 0.39 -8.47
CA LEU A 38 8.16 0.67 -9.90
C LEU A 38 7.44 1.99 -10.23
N ALA A 39 7.18 2.83 -9.23
CA ALA A 39 6.47 4.10 -9.41
C ALA A 39 7.11 5.01 -10.47
N ASP A 40 8.43 4.97 -10.59
CA ASP A 40 9.23 5.77 -11.53
C ASP A 40 9.63 5.00 -12.80
N ALA A 41 9.03 3.84 -13.06
CA ALA A 41 9.24 3.11 -14.31
C ALA A 41 8.87 3.99 -15.53
N PRO A 42 9.45 3.75 -16.73
CA PRO A 42 9.18 4.55 -17.92
C PRO A 42 7.69 4.76 -18.21
N ARG A 43 7.32 5.93 -18.73
CA ARG A 43 5.93 6.24 -19.09
C ARG A 43 5.59 5.62 -20.43
N THR A 44 5.00 4.42 -20.38
CA THR A 44 4.50 3.69 -21.54
C THR A 44 3.15 3.08 -21.22
N PRO A 45 2.29 2.82 -22.23
CA PRO A 45 1.00 2.16 -21.99
C PRO A 45 1.11 0.83 -21.24
N ALA A 46 2.20 0.07 -21.47
CA ALA A 46 2.46 -1.19 -20.79
C ALA A 46 2.74 -0.99 -19.29
N TRP A 47 3.66 -0.08 -18.93
CA TRP A 47 3.97 0.20 -17.53
C TRP A 47 2.80 0.86 -16.80
N ASP A 48 2.14 1.82 -17.44
CA ASP A 48 1.00 2.52 -16.86
C ASP A 48 -0.19 1.59 -16.63
N GLY A 49 -0.47 0.70 -17.59
CA GLY A 49 -1.50 -0.34 -17.44
C GLY A 49 -1.18 -1.33 -16.33
N LEU A 50 0.07 -1.79 -16.23
CA LEU A 50 0.50 -2.71 -15.18
C LEU A 50 0.34 -2.10 -13.79
N LEU A 51 0.82 -0.87 -13.59
CA LEU A 51 0.78 -0.21 -12.28
C LEU A 51 -0.64 0.20 -11.90
N ALA A 52 -1.47 0.61 -12.87
CA ALA A 52 -2.89 0.85 -12.63
C ALA A 52 -3.62 -0.43 -12.20
N ALA A 53 -3.36 -1.57 -12.86
CA ALA A 53 -3.95 -2.85 -12.48
C ALA A 53 -3.48 -3.33 -11.10
N ALA A 54 -2.22 -3.09 -10.76
CA ALA A 54 -1.69 -3.41 -9.43
C ALA A 54 -2.32 -2.51 -8.34
N ALA A 55 -2.43 -1.20 -8.58
CA ALA A 55 -3.12 -0.29 -7.65
C ALA A 55 -4.62 -0.61 -7.52
N ALA A 56 -5.28 -1.04 -8.61
CA ALA A 56 -6.65 -1.52 -8.56
C ALA A 56 -6.79 -2.78 -7.69
N CYS A 57 -5.77 -3.67 -7.69
CA CYS A 57 -5.72 -4.80 -6.76
C CYS A 57 -5.63 -4.34 -5.30
N VAL A 58 -4.77 -3.36 -5.00
CA VAL A 58 -4.64 -2.77 -3.66
C VAL A 58 -5.98 -2.18 -3.19
N TRP A 59 -6.66 -1.42 -4.05
CA TRP A 59 -7.97 -0.87 -3.74
C TRP A 59 -9.03 -1.95 -3.49
N ARG A 60 -9.12 -2.95 -4.38
CA ARG A 60 -10.09 -4.06 -4.25
C ARG A 60 -9.84 -4.92 -3.01
N ALA A 61 -8.58 -5.12 -2.62
CA ALA A 61 -8.24 -5.88 -1.42
C ALA A 61 -8.65 -5.14 -0.13
N GLY A 62 -8.80 -3.82 -0.19
CA GLY A 62 -9.15 -2.99 0.95
C GLY A 62 -8.01 -2.85 1.97
N PRO A 63 -8.27 -2.12 3.07
CA PRO A 63 -7.37 -2.07 4.22
C PRO A 63 -7.12 -3.46 4.81
N VAL A 64 -5.88 -3.77 5.18
CA VAL A 64 -5.53 -5.11 5.67
C VAL A 64 -5.80 -5.23 7.17
N ALA A 65 -6.40 -6.35 7.59
CA ALA A 65 -6.73 -6.62 8.99
C ALA A 65 -5.49 -6.75 9.90
N LYS A 66 -4.30 -7.01 9.35
CA LYS A 66 -3.07 -7.29 10.10
C LYS A 66 -2.58 -6.09 10.93
N GLY A 67 -2.89 -4.87 10.51
CA GLY A 67 -2.54 -3.65 11.24
C GLY A 67 -2.20 -2.47 10.33
N ALA A 68 -1.77 -1.37 10.95
CA ALA A 68 -1.68 -0.07 10.30
C ALA A 68 -0.35 0.20 9.56
N GLY A 69 0.75 -0.46 9.91
CA GLY A 69 2.11 -0.09 9.48
C GLY A 69 2.44 -0.18 7.97
N LEU A 70 3.65 0.21 7.59
CA LEU A 70 4.07 0.30 6.18
C LEU A 70 4.38 -1.06 5.51
N CYS A 71 5.07 -1.99 6.18
CA CYS A 71 5.60 -3.20 5.54
C CYS A 71 4.52 -4.19 5.09
N HIS A 72 3.47 -4.34 5.90
CA HIS A 72 2.40 -5.29 5.64
C HIS A 72 1.09 -4.86 6.30
N GLY A 73 0.90 -3.55 6.40
CA GLY A 73 -0.27 -2.92 6.97
C GLY A 73 -0.92 -1.94 6.00
N THR A 74 -2.00 -1.33 6.46
CA THR A 74 -2.84 -0.43 5.67
C THR A 74 -2.05 0.78 5.15
N ALA A 75 -1.09 1.31 5.90
CA ALA A 75 -0.34 2.47 5.47
C ALA A 75 0.54 2.20 4.24
N GLY A 76 1.17 1.03 4.14
CA GLY A 76 1.94 0.67 2.95
C GLY A 76 1.08 0.61 1.70
N ASN A 77 -0.12 0.04 1.84
CA ASN A 77 -1.11 0.02 0.77
C ASN A 77 -1.56 1.43 0.38
N ALA A 78 -1.74 2.33 1.34
CA ALA A 78 -2.06 3.74 1.06
C ALA A 78 -0.94 4.46 0.28
N VAL A 79 0.33 4.21 0.62
CA VAL A 79 1.47 4.78 -0.11
C VAL A 79 1.46 4.32 -1.58
N ALA A 80 1.15 3.05 -1.86
CA ALA A 80 0.98 2.57 -3.23
C ALA A 80 -0.12 3.34 -3.99
N LEU A 81 -1.24 3.67 -3.34
CA LEU A 81 -2.31 4.47 -3.93
C LEU A 81 -1.88 5.94 -4.17
N LEU A 82 -1.08 6.54 -3.27
CA LEU A 82 -0.48 7.87 -3.49
C LEU A 82 0.48 7.87 -4.68
N LYS A 83 1.33 6.84 -4.81
CA LYS A 83 2.23 6.67 -5.96
C LYS A 83 1.43 6.57 -7.26
N GLN A 84 0.34 5.80 -7.26
CA GLN A 84 -0.54 5.73 -8.43
C GLN A 84 -1.24 7.06 -8.73
N ALA A 85 -1.62 7.83 -7.72
CA ALA A 85 -2.19 9.17 -7.90
C ALA A 85 -1.20 10.12 -8.58
N GLN A 86 0.03 10.19 -8.07
CA GLN A 86 1.09 10.98 -8.70
C GLN A 86 1.41 10.49 -10.11
N ARG A 87 1.43 9.17 -10.31
CA ARG A 87 1.73 8.57 -11.60
C ARG A 87 0.67 8.93 -12.64
N SER A 88 -0.60 8.69 -12.35
CA SER A 88 -1.70 8.81 -13.31
C SER A 88 -2.29 10.22 -13.42
N GLY A 89 -2.04 11.09 -12.43
CA GLY A 89 -2.68 12.40 -12.34
C GLY A 89 -4.17 12.36 -12.00
N GLN A 90 -4.76 11.17 -11.76
CA GLN A 90 -6.19 11.04 -11.47
C GLN A 90 -6.48 11.27 -9.98
N PRO A 91 -7.32 12.27 -9.62
CA PRO A 91 -7.60 12.63 -8.22
C PRO A 91 -8.17 11.48 -7.38
N LEU A 92 -8.96 10.60 -8.00
CA LEU A 92 -9.60 9.46 -7.35
C LEU A 92 -8.62 8.57 -6.57
N TRP A 93 -7.39 8.37 -7.07
CA TRP A 93 -6.41 7.54 -6.36
C TRP A 93 -5.93 8.19 -5.06
N ARG A 94 -5.89 9.53 -5.00
CA ARG A 94 -5.57 10.26 -3.78
C ARG A 94 -6.69 10.13 -2.75
N GLU A 95 -7.94 10.28 -3.17
CA GLU A 95 -9.11 10.08 -2.29
C GLU A 95 -9.10 8.67 -1.68
N ARG A 96 -8.81 7.65 -2.50
CA ARG A 96 -8.66 6.27 -2.05
C ARG A 96 -7.52 6.09 -1.04
N ALA A 97 -6.37 6.73 -1.29
CA ALA A 97 -5.25 6.69 -0.36
C ALA A 97 -5.59 7.36 0.98
N GLN A 98 -6.30 8.49 0.96
CA GLN A 98 -6.76 9.19 2.15
C GLN A 98 -7.78 8.35 2.94
N ALA A 99 -8.68 7.64 2.26
CA ALA A 99 -9.58 6.69 2.93
C ALA A 99 -8.81 5.58 3.66
N PHE A 100 -7.75 5.04 3.05
CA PHE A 100 -6.87 4.07 3.71
C PHE A 100 -6.10 4.70 4.88
N ALA A 101 -5.65 5.96 4.74
CA ALA A 101 -4.97 6.67 5.82
C ALA A 101 -5.89 6.85 7.03
N MET A 102 -7.15 7.24 6.82
CA MET A 102 -8.13 7.34 7.91
C MET A 102 -8.41 5.99 8.57
N HIS A 103 -8.48 4.91 7.78
CA HIS A 103 -8.60 3.57 8.34
C HIS A 103 -7.36 3.18 9.17
N ALA A 104 -6.15 3.53 8.71
CA ALA A 104 -4.92 3.26 9.44
C ALA A 104 -4.87 4.01 10.79
N VAL A 105 -5.39 5.25 10.86
CA VAL A 105 -5.56 5.98 12.12
C VAL A 105 -6.47 5.21 13.08
N ALA A 106 -7.65 4.77 12.63
CA ALA A 106 -8.56 3.98 13.45
C ALA A 106 -7.91 2.66 13.94
N GLN A 107 -7.07 2.03 13.13
CA GLN A 107 -6.31 0.85 13.53
C GLN A 107 -5.26 1.16 14.60
N VAL A 108 -4.59 2.32 14.53
CA VAL A 108 -3.66 2.78 15.58
C VAL A 108 -4.40 3.01 16.90
N ASP A 109 -5.54 3.72 16.86
CA ASP A 109 -6.35 4.00 18.06
C ASP A 109 -6.83 2.70 18.72
N ALA A 110 -7.36 1.77 17.91
CA ALA A 110 -7.81 0.47 18.39
C ALA A 110 -6.67 -0.36 19.00
N ALA A 111 -5.50 -0.39 18.35
CA ALA A 111 -4.34 -1.10 18.87
C ALA A 111 -3.81 -0.48 20.18
N HIS A 112 -3.81 0.86 20.29
CA HIS A 112 -3.43 1.55 21.51
C HIS A 112 -4.42 1.24 22.64
N ALA A 113 -5.73 1.30 22.39
CA ALA A 113 -6.75 0.95 23.37
C ALA A 113 -6.63 -0.50 23.86
N GLN A 114 -6.31 -1.42 22.96
CA GLN A 114 -6.14 -2.84 23.28
C GLN A 114 -4.86 -3.15 24.07
N HIS A 115 -3.75 -2.48 23.75
CA HIS A 115 -2.43 -2.84 24.26
C HIS A 115 -1.85 -1.85 25.27
N GLY A 116 -2.49 -0.69 25.47
CA GLY A 116 -2.04 0.37 26.38
C GLY A 116 -0.73 1.04 25.96
N ARG A 117 -0.30 0.88 24.70
CA ARG A 117 0.95 1.48 24.20
C ARG A 117 0.94 1.67 22.68
N SER A 118 1.63 2.71 22.25
CA SER A 118 1.98 2.95 20.84
C SER A 118 3.14 2.07 20.38
N ARG A 119 3.22 1.82 19.08
CA ARG A 119 4.32 1.08 18.43
C ARG A 119 5.15 2.04 17.60
N ALA A 120 6.22 2.61 18.14
CA ALA A 120 6.98 3.66 17.46
C ALA A 120 7.84 3.21 16.25
N SER A 121 7.80 1.93 15.85
CA SER A 121 8.62 1.46 14.73
C SER A 121 8.10 1.99 13.38
N LEU A 122 9.01 2.36 12.49
CA LEU A 122 8.67 2.90 11.17
C LEU A 122 7.89 1.90 10.30
N TRP A 123 8.45 0.71 10.08
CA TRP A 123 7.89 -0.24 9.12
C TRP A 123 6.70 -1.05 9.62
N THR A 124 6.53 -1.18 10.94
CA THR A 124 5.53 -2.09 11.55
C THR A 124 4.65 -1.42 12.60
N GLY A 125 4.80 -0.10 12.76
CA GLY A 125 4.13 0.66 13.81
C GLY A 125 3.66 2.04 13.34
N ASP A 126 3.31 2.85 14.32
CA ASP A 126 2.55 4.10 14.22
C ASP A 126 3.37 5.21 13.54
N ALA A 127 4.71 5.16 13.65
CA ALA A 127 5.58 6.12 12.97
C ALA A 127 5.42 6.05 11.44
N GLY A 128 5.19 4.86 10.88
CA GLY A 128 4.89 4.70 9.46
C GLY A 128 3.55 5.31 9.04
N VAL A 129 2.56 5.25 9.92
CA VAL A 129 1.25 5.89 9.71
C VAL A 129 1.40 7.41 9.75
N ALA A 130 2.19 7.94 10.69
CA ALA A 130 2.48 9.37 10.75
C ALA A 130 3.15 9.88 9.46
N CYS A 131 4.12 9.13 8.91
CA CYS A 131 4.73 9.45 7.63
C CYS A 131 3.72 9.47 6.48
N LEU A 132 2.80 8.50 6.42
CA LEU A 132 1.73 8.50 5.44
C LEU A 132 0.84 9.75 5.56
N LEU A 133 0.39 10.09 6.78
CA LEU A 133 -0.45 11.26 7.01
C LEU A 133 0.24 12.55 6.57
N TRP A 134 1.54 12.66 6.83
CA TRP A 134 2.35 13.77 6.32
C TRP A 134 2.31 13.85 4.78
N GLN A 135 2.51 12.74 4.08
CA GLN A 135 2.40 12.72 2.61
C GLN A 135 0.99 13.11 2.12
N CYS A 136 -0.06 12.66 2.81
CA CYS A 136 -1.44 13.06 2.50
C CYS A 136 -1.64 14.57 2.61
N LEU A 137 -1.09 15.21 3.65
CA LEU A 137 -1.17 16.66 3.88
C LEU A 137 -0.35 17.47 2.88
N GLN A 138 0.86 17.00 2.55
CA GLN A 138 1.76 17.69 1.63
C GLN A 138 1.42 17.48 0.15
N GLY A 139 0.40 16.67 -0.16
CA GLY A 139 0.14 16.29 -1.54
C GLY A 139 1.22 15.38 -2.13
N GLY A 140 2.09 14.79 -1.30
CA GLY A 140 3.19 13.94 -1.72
C GLY A 140 2.81 12.46 -1.88
N SER A 141 3.83 11.66 -2.19
CA SER A 141 3.73 10.19 -2.28
C SER A 141 5.01 9.48 -1.79
N ALA A 142 5.91 10.20 -1.13
CA ALA A 142 7.23 9.66 -0.79
C ALA A 142 7.15 8.59 0.30
N CYS A 143 7.79 7.45 0.06
CA CYS A 143 7.95 6.35 0.99
C CYS A 143 9.26 6.52 1.79
N PRO A 144 9.20 6.57 3.13
CA PRO A 144 10.40 6.65 3.96
C PRO A 144 11.38 5.51 3.66
N THR A 145 12.68 5.80 3.71
CA THR A 145 13.79 4.86 3.45
C THR A 145 13.85 4.28 2.03
N LEU A 146 12.97 4.71 1.13
CA LEU A 146 13.05 4.46 -0.31
C LEU A 146 13.27 5.76 -1.09
N ASP A 147 12.47 6.78 -0.79
CA ASP A 147 12.52 8.08 -1.47
C ASP A 147 13.17 9.18 -0.61
N LEU A 148 13.22 8.96 0.71
CA LEU A 148 13.71 9.92 1.72
C LEU A 148 14.63 9.19 2.70
N PHE A 149 15.84 9.72 2.90
CA PHE A 149 16.91 9.15 3.74
C PHE A 149 17.29 10.09 4.88
#